data_AF-A0A428VXR9-F1
#
_entry.id   AF-A0A428VXR9-F1
#
_cell.length_a   1.000
_cell.length_b   1.000
_cell.length_c   1.000
_cell.angle_alpha   90.00
_cell.angle_beta   90.00
_cell.angle_gamma   90.00
#
_symmetry.space_group_name_H-M   'P 1'
#
loop_
_entity.id
_entity.type
_entity.pdbx_description
1 polymer ?
#
loop_
_entity_poly.entity_id
_entity_poly.type
_entity_poly.pdbx_seq_one_letter_code
_entity_poly.pdbx_strand_id
1 'polypeptide(L)'
;TPPLTADPGCPARALTVLANFCEVWLAKESHRGPVGVNYLEKVQLATAPALFGAILAGVDYVLVGAGIPAHIPGLATRLSRLEPVTTDVTVEGDTELLPVPFDPAAELGGAAVGGLRRPDVLAIVSLPALAAYLHRSERTRPDGFVVEGHTAGGHSAPPRGPLRLDEDGDPVYGPRDTPDFARMAALGLPFWIAGGACGPEQVARARAAGAAGVQVGSVFALCEESGLEPGLRRQLVERRLGTRLTVRNDPAASPTSFPFKVAGLPGTLADPAVAAARPRVCDLGYLRTPYRAADGALGYRCPAEPLVAYERKGGDRVGTEGRQCLCNGLTAAIGLGQRRPKGRVEPPVVTIGQDLDFLPRIAPGGEPYSAESVVRWLSEGLDEAAGAAPARTAGTKAL
;
A
#
# COMPACT_ATOMS: atom_id res chain seq x y z
N THR A 1 13.99 -11.85 -10.70
CA THR A 1 13.19 -11.16 -11.74
C THR A 1 13.98 -9.97 -12.24
N PRO A 2 14.04 -9.70 -13.56
CA PRO A 2 14.62 -8.46 -14.05
C PRO A 2 13.87 -7.28 -13.41
N PRO A 3 14.56 -6.20 -13.01
CA PRO A 3 13.88 -5.12 -12.34
C PRO A 3 13.15 -4.25 -13.38
N LEU A 4 12.00 -3.71 -13.00
CA LEU A 4 11.17 -2.92 -13.92
C LEU A 4 11.88 -1.61 -14.31
N THR A 5 11.73 -1.22 -15.58
CA THR A 5 12.33 -0.01 -16.18
C THR A 5 11.31 0.68 -17.11
N ALA A 6 11.58 1.94 -17.45
CA ALA A 6 10.82 2.72 -18.42
C ALA A 6 10.98 2.24 -19.87
N ASP A 7 11.91 1.31 -20.13
CA ASP A 7 12.11 0.73 -21.46
C ASP A 7 10.84 -0.03 -21.91
N PRO A 8 10.24 0.32 -23.07
CA PRO A 8 9.11 -0.40 -23.65
C PRO A 8 9.32 -1.91 -23.76
N GLY A 9 10.54 -2.35 -24.08
CA GLY A 9 10.89 -3.76 -24.24
C GLY A 9 11.23 -4.49 -22.94
N CYS A 10 11.03 -3.86 -21.78
CA CYS A 10 11.39 -4.45 -20.49
C CYS A 10 10.61 -5.74 -20.21
N PRO A 11 11.26 -6.92 -20.12
CA PRO A 11 10.56 -8.19 -19.91
C PRO A 11 9.85 -8.29 -18.56
N ALA A 12 10.21 -7.43 -17.60
CA ALA A 12 9.52 -7.35 -16.31
C ALA A 12 8.07 -6.85 -16.42
N ARG A 13 7.70 -6.18 -17.52
CA ARG A 13 6.33 -5.69 -17.75
C ARG A 13 5.34 -6.84 -17.87
N ALA A 14 5.57 -7.76 -18.82
CA ALA A 14 4.74 -8.95 -18.99
C ALA A 14 4.68 -9.80 -17.71
N LEU A 15 5.80 -9.95 -17.00
CA LEU A 15 5.82 -10.63 -15.70
C LEU A 15 4.99 -9.91 -14.62
N THR A 16 4.93 -8.58 -14.66
CA THR A 16 4.11 -7.78 -13.74
C THR A 16 2.62 -7.94 -14.05
N VAL A 17 2.24 -7.98 -15.34
CA VAL A 17 0.88 -8.31 -15.78
C VAL A 17 0.49 -9.70 -15.27
N LEU A 18 1.32 -10.71 -15.56
CA LEU A 18 1.05 -12.09 -15.17
C LEU A 18 0.95 -12.25 -13.65
N ALA A 19 1.87 -11.65 -12.89
CA ALA A 19 1.84 -11.72 -11.43
C ALA A 19 0.55 -11.16 -10.86
N ASN A 20 0.12 -9.96 -11.30
CA ASN A 20 -1.12 -9.35 -10.80
C ASN A 20 -2.37 -10.12 -11.25
N PHE A 21 -2.35 -10.70 -12.44
CA PHE A 21 -3.39 -11.62 -12.88
C PHE A 21 -3.49 -12.82 -11.92
N CYS A 22 -2.36 -13.49 -11.64
CA CYS A 22 -2.33 -14.66 -10.77
C CYS A 22 -2.79 -14.33 -9.35
N GLU A 23 -2.31 -13.24 -8.75
CA GLU A 23 -2.71 -12.82 -7.39
C GLU A 23 -4.21 -12.61 -7.29
N VAL A 24 -4.81 -11.87 -8.23
CA VAL A 24 -6.27 -11.63 -8.22
C VAL A 24 -7.05 -12.89 -8.57
N TRP A 25 -6.58 -13.69 -9.52
CA TRP A 25 -7.25 -14.93 -9.92
C TRP A 25 -7.31 -15.93 -8.76
N LEU A 26 -6.17 -16.17 -8.09
CA LEU A 26 -6.05 -17.03 -6.91
C LEU A 26 -6.91 -16.49 -5.76
N ALA A 27 -6.88 -15.17 -5.52
CA ALA A 27 -7.69 -14.54 -4.47
C ALA A 27 -9.19 -14.63 -4.73
N LYS A 28 -9.65 -14.95 -5.94
CA LYS A 28 -11.07 -15.14 -6.26
C LYS A 28 -11.50 -16.62 -6.27
N GLU A 29 -10.58 -17.55 -6.06
CA GLU A 29 -10.91 -18.96 -6.05
C GLU A 29 -11.85 -19.31 -4.88
N SER A 30 -12.78 -20.22 -5.14
CA SER A 30 -13.69 -20.80 -4.13
C SER A 30 -14.68 -19.83 -3.47
N HIS A 31 -14.84 -18.58 -3.93
CA HIS A 31 -15.86 -17.68 -3.42
C HIS A 31 -16.39 -16.68 -4.46
N ARG A 32 -17.43 -15.92 -4.05
CA ARG A 32 -18.05 -14.85 -4.86
C ARG A 32 -17.93 -13.45 -4.23
N GLY A 33 -17.24 -13.34 -3.10
CA GLY A 33 -16.96 -12.06 -2.46
C GLY A 33 -16.11 -11.14 -3.35
N PRO A 34 -16.23 -9.81 -3.21
CA PRO A 34 -15.44 -8.86 -3.98
C PRO A 34 -13.96 -8.97 -3.60
N VAL A 35 -13.08 -8.87 -4.61
CA VAL A 35 -11.62 -8.83 -4.40
C VAL A 35 -11.07 -7.48 -4.83
N GLY A 36 -10.27 -6.88 -3.95
CA GLY A 36 -9.54 -5.66 -4.22
C GLY A 36 -8.04 -5.89 -4.31
N VAL A 37 -7.33 -5.05 -5.06
CA VAL A 37 -5.87 -4.97 -5.08
C VAL A 37 -5.41 -3.59 -4.62
N ASN A 38 -4.36 -3.54 -3.81
CA ASN A 38 -3.77 -2.28 -3.35
C ASN A 38 -2.48 -1.97 -4.11
N TYR A 39 -2.38 -0.76 -4.67
CA TYR A 39 -1.20 -0.24 -5.32
C TYR A 39 -0.62 0.97 -4.60
N LEU A 40 0.68 1.15 -4.79
CA LEU A 40 1.43 2.30 -4.28
C LEU A 40 1.71 3.24 -5.44
N GLU A 41 1.25 4.49 -5.35
CA GLU A 41 1.57 5.54 -6.32
C GLU A 41 3.09 5.77 -6.46
N LYS A 42 3.89 5.32 -5.49
CA LYS A 42 5.36 5.36 -5.58
C LYS A 42 5.98 4.36 -6.57
N VAL A 43 5.26 3.32 -6.99
CA VAL A 43 5.79 2.28 -7.91
C VAL A 43 5.27 2.55 -9.33
N GLN A 44 5.46 3.78 -9.81
CA GLN A 44 4.80 4.31 -11.03
C GLN A 44 5.04 3.47 -12.29
N LEU A 45 6.24 2.91 -12.44
CA LEU A 45 6.58 2.05 -13.59
C LEU A 45 5.69 0.80 -13.66
N ALA A 46 5.24 0.28 -12.52
CA ALA A 46 4.44 -0.93 -12.44
C ALA A 46 2.94 -0.66 -12.61
N THR A 47 2.49 0.59 -12.47
CA THR A 47 1.06 0.94 -12.38
C THR A 47 0.24 0.37 -13.53
N ALA A 48 0.60 0.68 -14.78
CA ALA A 48 -0.15 0.22 -15.95
C ALA A 48 -0.13 -1.32 -16.12
N PRO A 49 1.05 -2.00 -16.14
CA PRO A 49 1.06 -3.45 -16.31
C PRO A 49 0.39 -4.19 -15.14
N ALA A 50 0.60 -3.74 -13.90
CA ALA A 50 -0.02 -4.36 -12.73
C ALA A 50 -1.55 -4.24 -12.77
N LEU A 51 -2.04 -3.02 -12.99
CA LEU A 51 -3.47 -2.74 -13.11
C LEU A 51 -4.11 -3.53 -14.24
N PHE A 52 -3.44 -3.63 -15.39
CA PHE A 52 -3.96 -4.43 -16.51
C PHE A 52 -4.08 -5.91 -16.14
N GLY A 53 -3.06 -6.51 -15.50
CA GLY A 53 -3.12 -7.88 -15.01
C GLY A 53 -4.28 -8.13 -14.05
N ALA A 54 -4.50 -7.23 -13.10
CA ALA A 54 -5.62 -7.31 -12.16
C ALA A 54 -6.99 -7.18 -12.87
N ILE A 55 -7.10 -6.29 -13.86
CA ILE A 55 -8.32 -6.14 -14.69
C ILE A 55 -8.60 -7.41 -15.49
N LEU A 56 -7.57 -8.04 -16.08
CA LEU A 56 -7.71 -9.30 -16.81
C LEU A 56 -8.26 -10.42 -15.92
N ALA A 57 -7.86 -10.47 -14.65
CA ALA A 57 -8.40 -11.41 -13.65
C ALA A 57 -9.77 -10.99 -13.08
N GLY A 58 -10.28 -9.84 -13.51
CA GLY A 58 -11.60 -9.33 -13.13
C GLY A 58 -11.67 -8.79 -11.70
N VAL A 59 -10.61 -8.13 -11.23
CA VAL A 59 -10.58 -7.44 -9.92
C VAL A 59 -11.80 -6.51 -9.76
N ASP A 60 -12.36 -6.44 -8.56
CA ASP A 60 -13.56 -5.63 -8.29
C ASP A 60 -13.19 -4.22 -7.81
N TYR A 61 -12.13 -4.09 -7.03
CA TYR A 61 -11.63 -2.82 -6.50
C TYR A 61 -10.14 -2.62 -6.73
N VAL A 62 -9.74 -1.37 -6.97
CA VAL A 62 -8.34 -0.95 -6.99
C VAL A 62 -8.17 0.15 -5.95
N LEU A 63 -7.37 -0.10 -4.93
CA LEU A 63 -7.05 0.86 -3.89
C LEU A 63 -5.68 1.45 -4.18
N VAL A 64 -5.52 2.78 -4.14
CA VAL A 64 -4.22 3.40 -4.39
C VAL A 64 -3.90 4.48 -3.37
N GLY A 65 -2.72 4.37 -2.75
CA GLY A 65 -2.20 5.32 -1.76
C GLY A 65 -0.73 5.69 -2.01
N ALA A 66 -0.07 6.22 -0.98
CA ALA A 66 1.35 6.63 -1.01
C ALA A 66 1.70 7.72 -2.06
N GLY A 67 0.72 8.55 -2.43
CA GLY A 67 0.88 9.65 -3.39
C GLY A 67 -0.48 10.23 -3.79
N ILE A 68 -0.54 10.93 -4.93
CA ILE A 68 -1.76 11.52 -5.47
C ILE A 68 -2.21 10.70 -6.70
N PRO A 69 -3.17 9.77 -6.57
CA PRO A 69 -3.53 8.81 -7.62
C PRO A 69 -4.49 9.38 -8.68
N ALA A 70 -4.33 10.65 -9.06
CA ALA A 70 -5.27 11.38 -9.91
C ALA A 70 -5.43 10.79 -11.32
N HIS A 71 -4.47 10.01 -11.79
CA HIS A 71 -4.46 9.45 -13.14
C HIS A 71 -5.07 8.02 -13.19
N ILE A 72 -5.22 7.36 -12.04
CA ILE A 72 -5.63 5.95 -11.94
C ILE A 72 -7.05 5.69 -12.46
N PRO A 73 -8.09 6.51 -12.15
CA PRO A 73 -9.44 6.26 -12.66
C PRO A 73 -9.51 6.24 -14.19
N GLY A 74 -8.78 7.16 -14.83
CA GLY A 74 -8.63 7.21 -16.28
C GLY A 74 -7.89 5.99 -16.84
N LEU A 75 -6.78 5.59 -16.21
CA LEU A 75 -6.05 4.38 -16.59
C LEU A 75 -6.93 3.12 -16.52
N ALA A 76 -7.64 2.91 -15.41
CA ALA A 76 -8.52 1.76 -15.23
C ALA A 76 -9.59 1.69 -16.33
N THR A 77 -10.18 2.83 -16.68
CA THR A 77 -11.18 2.94 -17.74
C THR A 77 -10.60 2.53 -19.09
N ARG A 78 -9.46 3.10 -19.48
CA ARG A 78 -8.84 2.84 -20.79
C ARG A 78 -8.30 1.42 -20.91
N LEU A 79 -7.64 0.91 -19.87
CA LEU A 79 -7.16 -0.47 -19.83
C LEU A 79 -8.30 -1.49 -19.91
N SER A 80 -9.44 -1.24 -19.26
CA SER A 80 -10.64 -2.10 -19.40
C SER A 80 -11.25 -2.10 -20.80
N ARG A 81 -10.89 -1.12 -21.63
CA ARG A 81 -11.30 -1.03 -23.04
C ARG A 81 -10.21 -1.49 -24.01
N LEU A 82 -9.10 -2.03 -23.49
CA LEU A 82 -7.91 -2.41 -24.26
C LEU A 82 -7.31 -1.24 -25.07
N GLU A 83 -7.46 -0.01 -24.58
CA GLU A 83 -6.88 1.17 -25.22
C GLU A 83 -5.42 1.38 -24.75
N PRO A 84 -4.49 1.79 -25.64
CA PRO A 84 -3.14 2.17 -25.25
C PRO A 84 -3.12 3.33 -24.26
N VAL A 85 -2.29 3.25 -23.23
CA VAL A 85 -2.16 4.27 -22.17
C VAL A 85 -0.73 4.78 -22.04
N THR A 86 -0.58 5.89 -21.33
CA THR A 86 0.72 6.45 -20.95
C THR A 86 0.67 6.74 -19.45
N THR A 87 1.68 6.26 -18.74
CA THR A 87 1.89 6.59 -17.33
C THR A 87 3.01 7.60 -17.23
N ASP A 88 2.76 8.71 -16.54
CA ASP A 88 3.76 9.73 -16.29
C ASP A 88 4.60 9.34 -15.06
N VAL A 89 5.90 9.17 -15.26
CA VAL A 89 6.84 8.72 -14.24
C VAL A 89 7.73 9.87 -13.80
N THR A 90 7.84 10.05 -12.49
CA THR A 90 8.74 11.05 -11.91
C THR A 90 10.18 10.62 -12.10
N VAL A 91 11.00 11.51 -12.65
CA VAL A 91 12.46 11.34 -12.72
C VAL A 91 13.09 12.34 -11.77
N GLU A 92 13.92 11.84 -10.86
CA GLU A 92 14.59 12.67 -9.87
C GLU A 92 15.51 13.69 -10.56
N GLY A 93 15.30 14.98 -10.27
CA GLY A 93 16.03 16.10 -10.87
C GLY A 93 15.37 16.70 -12.10
N ASP A 94 14.41 16.02 -12.72
CA ASP A 94 13.67 16.54 -13.87
C ASP A 94 12.47 17.40 -13.40
N THR A 95 12.16 18.43 -14.17
CA THR A 95 10.92 19.22 -14.02
C THR A 95 9.75 18.60 -14.78
N GLU A 96 10.02 17.92 -15.89
CA GLU A 96 9.04 17.21 -16.70
C GLU A 96 8.92 15.75 -16.27
N LEU A 97 7.73 15.19 -16.42
CA LEU A 97 7.50 13.77 -16.18
C LEU A 97 7.92 12.96 -17.40
N LEU A 98 8.43 11.75 -17.17
CA LEU A 98 8.78 10.81 -18.23
C LEU A 98 7.52 10.04 -18.66
N PRO A 99 7.00 10.24 -19.88
CA PRO A 99 5.89 9.45 -20.37
C PRO A 99 6.34 8.02 -20.67
N VAL A 100 5.67 7.03 -20.07
CA VAL A 100 5.93 5.61 -20.29
C VAL A 100 4.71 4.98 -20.95
N PRO A 101 4.77 4.64 -22.26
CA PRO A 101 3.66 4.03 -22.96
C PRO A 101 3.48 2.56 -22.56
N PHE A 102 2.23 2.13 -22.57
CA PHE A 102 1.81 0.75 -22.35
C PHE A 102 0.61 0.42 -23.25
N ASP A 103 0.72 -0.65 -24.03
CA ASP A 103 -0.35 -1.12 -24.92
C ASP A 103 -0.87 -2.48 -24.44
N PRO A 104 -2.07 -2.54 -23.83
CA PRO A 104 -2.64 -3.79 -23.34
C PRO A 104 -2.92 -4.79 -24.46
N ALA A 105 -3.23 -4.33 -25.68
CA ALA A 105 -3.49 -5.22 -26.81
C ALA A 105 -2.21 -5.89 -27.31
N ALA A 106 -1.09 -5.17 -27.29
CA ALA A 106 0.21 -5.72 -27.63
C ALA A 106 0.65 -6.81 -26.63
N GLU A 107 0.42 -6.60 -25.33
CA GLU A 107 0.74 -7.59 -24.28
C GLU A 107 -0.07 -8.90 -24.42
N LEU A 108 -1.29 -8.83 -24.97
CA LEU A 108 -2.11 -10.02 -25.22
C LEU A 108 -1.62 -10.85 -26.41
N GLY A 109 -0.77 -10.31 -27.29
CA GLY A 109 -0.22 -11.06 -28.43
C GLY A 109 -1.28 -11.67 -29.35
N GLY A 110 -2.46 -11.05 -29.47
CA GLY A 110 -3.58 -11.54 -30.27
C GLY A 110 -4.52 -12.53 -29.54
N ALA A 111 -4.29 -12.82 -28.25
CA ALA A 111 -5.23 -13.59 -27.46
C ALA A 111 -6.58 -12.88 -27.35
N ALA A 112 -7.66 -13.60 -27.67
CA ALA A 112 -9.01 -13.09 -27.52
C ALA A 112 -9.39 -13.06 -26.03
N VAL A 113 -9.70 -11.87 -25.52
CA VAL A 113 -10.28 -11.68 -24.19
C VAL A 113 -11.73 -11.23 -24.33
N GLY A 114 -12.58 -11.70 -23.42
CA GLY A 114 -13.96 -11.21 -23.33
C GLY A 114 -14.01 -9.74 -22.89
N GLY A 115 -15.21 -9.18 -22.80
CA GLY A 115 -15.39 -7.83 -22.27
C GLY A 115 -14.80 -7.71 -20.86
N LEU A 116 -13.86 -6.79 -20.68
CA LEU A 116 -13.25 -6.53 -19.37
C LEU A 116 -14.10 -5.55 -18.59
N ARG A 117 -14.21 -5.77 -17.29
CA ARG A 117 -14.90 -4.85 -16.39
C ARG A 117 -13.91 -3.83 -15.85
N ARG A 118 -14.29 -2.56 -15.85
CA ARG A 118 -13.57 -1.52 -15.11
C ARG A 118 -13.75 -1.76 -13.60
N PRO A 119 -12.67 -1.86 -12.80
CA PRO A 119 -12.78 -1.94 -11.35
C PRO A 119 -13.15 -0.58 -10.73
N ASP A 120 -13.75 -0.61 -9.56
CA ASP A 120 -13.98 0.61 -8.78
C ASP A 120 -12.65 1.07 -8.16
N VAL A 121 -12.27 2.32 -8.40
CA VAL A 121 -11.02 2.91 -7.90
C VAL A 121 -11.27 3.65 -6.60
N LEU A 122 -10.64 3.21 -5.52
CA LEU A 122 -10.67 3.87 -4.22
C LEU A 122 -9.34 4.60 -3.96
N ALA A 123 -9.40 5.91 -3.79
CA ALA A 123 -8.20 6.68 -3.43
C ALA A 123 -8.00 6.66 -1.91
N ILE A 124 -6.81 6.27 -1.46
CA ILE A 124 -6.42 6.36 -0.05
C ILE A 124 -5.91 7.78 0.20
N VAL A 125 -6.59 8.50 1.09
CA VAL A 125 -6.33 9.90 1.41
C VAL A 125 -6.26 10.09 2.92
N SER A 126 -5.43 11.01 3.41
CA SER A 126 -5.40 11.34 4.83
C SER A 126 -6.39 12.44 5.22
N LEU A 127 -6.74 13.33 4.30
CA LEU A 127 -7.49 14.56 4.58
C LEU A 127 -8.48 14.93 3.47
N PRO A 128 -9.61 15.61 3.82
CA PRO A 128 -10.62 16.03 2.86
C PRO A 128 -10.12 16.96 1.74
N ALA A 129 -9.05 17.72 1.98
CA ALA A 129 -8.51 18.63 0.97
C ALA A 129 -8.02 17.87 -0.28
N LEU A 130 -7.35 16.74 -0.10
CA LEU A 130 -6.91 15.89 -1.21
C LEU A 130 -8.10 15.21 -1.88
N ALA A 131 -9.07 14.73 -1.09
CA ALA A 131 -10.30 14.14 -1.62
C ALA A 131 -11.07 15.13 -2.51
N ALA A 132 -11.24 16.37 -2.05
CA ALA A 132 -11.87 17.44 -2.82
C ALA A 132 -11.10 17.78 -4.10
N TYR A 133 -9.76 17.80 -4.04
CA TYR A 133 -8.92 17.97 -5.23
C TYR A 133 -9.15 16.88 -6.26
N LEU A 134 -9.22 15.61 -5.84
CA LEU A 134 -9.45 14.48 -6.75
C LEU A 134 -10.88 14.49 -7.31
N HIS A 135 -11.86 14.86 -6.50
CA HIS A 135 -13.29 14.87 -6.86
C HIS A 135 -13.67 15.92 -7.94
N ARG A 136 -12.85 16.96 -8.13
CA ARG A 136 -13.15 18.14 -8.96
C ARG A 136 -13.43 17.87 -10.44
N SER A 137 -12.93 16.77 -11.00
CA SER A 137 -13.06 16.45 -12.42
C SER A 137 -13.29 14.97 -12.64
N GLU A 138 -14.09 14.61 -13.64
CA GLU A 138 -14.37 13.20 -13.97
C GLU A 138 -13.09 12.41 -14.27
N ARG A 139 -12.11 13.04 -14.90
CA ARG A 139 -10.81 12.41 -15.22
C ARG A 139 -10.06 11.95 -13.96
N THR A 140 -10.17 12.69 -12.87
CA THR A 140 -9.42 12.47 -11.63
C THR A 140 -10.25 11.85 -10.51
N ARG A 141 -11.57 11.81 -10.68
CA ARG A 141 -12.52 11.42 -9.64
C ARG A 141 -12.43 9.90 -9.42
N PRO A 142 -12.09 9.44 -8.21
CA PRO A 142 -12.22 8.04 -7.84
C PRO A 142 -13.68 7.68 -7.61
N ASP A 143 -13.98 6.39 -7.50
CA ASP A 143 -15.32 5.87 -7.19
C ASP A 143 -15.62 5.89 -5.68
N GLY A 144 -14.59 6.09 -4.86
CA GLY A 144 -14.71 6.29 -3.42
C GLY A 144 -13.37 6.60 -2.76
N PHE A 145 -13.37 6.70 -1.43
CA PHE A 145 -12.19 7.04 -0.65
C PHE A 145 -11.95 6.11 0.54
N VAL A 146 -10.69 5.80 0.82
CA VAL A 146 -10.29 5.31 2.14
C VAL A 146 -9.63 6.47 2.87
N VAL A 147 -10.20 6.88 4.00
CA VAL A 147 -9.70 8.00 4.80
C VAL A 147 -8.83 7.44 5.91
N GLU A 148 -7.52 7.48 5.70
CA GLU A 148 -6.53 6.81 6.54
C GLU A 148 -5.83 7.78 7.49
N GLY A 149 -5.98 7.52 8.80
CA GLY A 149 -5.32 8.25 9.87
C GLY A 149 -3.84 7.88 10.03
N HIS A 150 -3.05 8.79 10.61
CA HIS A 150 -1.61 8.62 10.77
C HIS A 150 -1.18 7.46 11.69
N THR A 151 -2.09 6.86 12.45
CA THR A 151 -1.83 5.69 13.33
C THR A 151 -2.01 4.34 12.62
N ALA A 152 -2.46 4.31 11.36
CA ALA A 152 -2.56 3.10 10.54
C ALA A 152 -1.19 2.40 10.37
N GLY A 153 -1.15 1.12 9.99
CA GLY A 153 0.12 0.46 9.66
C GLY A 153 0.74 0.98 8.36
N GLY A 154 2.00 0.65 8.10
CA GLY A 154 2.67 1.01 6.85
C GLY A 154 3.15 2.46 6.78
N HIS A 155 2.99 3.10 5.62
CA HIS A 155 3.37 4.49 5.41
C HIS A 155 2.38 5.47 6.05
N SER A 156 2.87 6.65 6.43
CA SER A 156 2.05 7.77 6.90
C SER A 156 2.17 8.96 5.96
N ALA A 157 1.08 9.71 5.80
CA ALA A 157 1.22 11.10 5.37
C ALA A 157 2.08 11.87 6.39
N PRO A 158 2.97 12.78 5.96
CA PRO A 158 3.70 13.64 6.87
C PRO A 158 2.73 14.60 7.58
N PRO A 159 3.04 15.03 8.81
CA PRO A 159 2.22 16.00 9.52
C PRO A 159 2.15 17.35 8.80
N ARG A 160 1.05 18.06 8.96
CA ARG A 160 0.84 19.37 8.34
C ARG A 160 1.66 20.47 9.01
N GLY A 161 2.67 20.93 8.30
CA GLY A 161 3.53 22.03 8.69
C GLY A 161 4.99 21.58 8.75
N PRO A 162 5.86 22.33 9.44
CA PRO A 162 7.22 21.89 9.70
C PRO A 162 7.22 20.57 10.46
N LEU A 163 8.04 19.62 10.02
CA LEU A 163 8.24 18.37 10.74
C LEU A 163 8.81 18.68 12.13
N ARG A 164 8.11 18.22 13.16
CA ARG A 164 8.58 18.19 14.55
C ARG A 164 8.59 16.75 14.99
N LEU A 165 9.65 16.36 15.70
CA LEU A 165 9.76 15.04 16.29
C LEU A 165 9.56 15.15 17.80
N ASP A 166 8.94 14.14 18.40
CA ASP A 166 8.88 14.00 19.85
C ASP A 166 10.18 13.40 20.42
N GLU A 167 10.18 13.11 21.73
CA GLU A 167 11.33 12.55 22.44
C GLU A 167 11.72 11.15 21.94
N ASP A 168 10.76 10.41 21.39
CA ASP A 168 10.96 9.08 20.81
C ASP A 168 11.34 9.14 19.32
N GLY A 169 11.43 10.34 18.76
CA GLY A 169 11.80 10.59 17.36
C GLY A 169 10.66 10.37 16.36
N ASP A 170 9.41 10.27 16.83
CA ASP A 170 8.23 10.10 16.00
C ASP A 170 7.68 11.48 15.55
N PRO A 171 7.12 11.60 14.33
CA PRO A 171 6.49 12.83 13.87
C PRO A 171 5.29 13.24 14.74
N VAL A 172 5.27 14.50 15.17
CA VAL A 172 4.16 15.09 15.93
C VAL A 172 3.04 15.54 14.98
N TYR A 173 1.87 14.94 15.13
CA TYR A 173 0.65 15.30 14.42
C TYR A 173 -0.22 16.25 15.25
N GLY A 174 -0.82 17.25 14.62
CA GLY A 174 -1.67 18.23 15.26
C GLY A 174 -3.14 18.12 14.84
N PRO A 175 -4.03 19.00 15.36
CA PRO A 175 -5.45 18.99 15.03
C PRO A 175 -5.79 19.12 13.53
N ARG A 176 -4.85 19.64 12.72
CA ARG A 176 -5.02 19.77 11.26
C ARG A 176 -4.76 18.48 10.50
N ASP A 177 -4.22 17.47 11.17
CA ASP A 177 -3.95 16.13 10.66
C ASP A 177 -5.10 15.16 10.95
N THR A 178 -6.06 15.57 11.77
CA THR A 178 -7.29 14.81 12.01
C THR A 178 -8.28 15.05 10.86
N PRO A 179 -8.75 14.00 10.17
CA PRO A 179 -9.72 14.13 9.10
C PRO A 179 -11.09 14.61 9.61
N ASP A 180 -11.71 15.52 8.85
CA ASP A 180 -13.08 15.97 9.07
C ASP A 180 -14.04 15.08 8.23
N PHE A 181 -14.70 14.12 8.89
CA PHE A 181 -15.58 13.16 8.23
C PHE A 181 -16.89 13.80 7.73
N ALA A 182 -17.36 14.89 8.32
CA ALA A 182 -18.53 15.61 7.81
C ALA A 182 -18.23 16.22 6.43
N ARG A 183 -17.02 16.76 6.25
CA ARG A 183 -16.56 17.21 4.92
C ARG A 183 -16.39 16.07 3.94
N MET A 184 -15.95 14.89 4.39
CA MET A 184 -15.87 13.70 3.53
C MET A 184 -17.26 13.28 3.05
N ALA A 185 -18.23 13.18 3.95
CA ALA A 185 -19.61 12.85 3.61
C ALA A 185 -20.23 13.87 2.62
N ALA A 186 -19.91 15.16 2.79
CA ALA A 186 -20.38 16.23 1.90
C ALA A 186 -19.85 16.12 0.44
N LEU A 187 -18.82 15.31 0.18
CA LEU A 187 -18.37 15.04 -1.20
C LEU A 187 -19.35 14.17 -1.99
N GLY A 188 -20.22 13.41 -1.32
CA GLY A 188 -21.24 12.56 -1.95
C GLY A 188 -20.72 11.26 -2.57
N LEU A 189 -19.44 10.92 -2.38
CA LEU A 189 -18.87 9.62 -2.74
C LEU A 189 -18.76 8.72 -1.50
N PRO A 190 -18.86 7.37 -1.65
CA PRO A 190 -18.66 6.46 -0.54
C PRO A 190 -17.24 6.58 0.01
N PHE A 191 -17.11 6.51 1.33
CA PHE A 191 -15.81 6.50 1.99
C PHE A 191 -15.76 5.51 3.15
N TRP A 192 -14.57 4.99 3.43
CA TRP A 192 -14.28 4.12 4.56
C TRP A 192 -13.30 4.80 5.50
N ILE A 193 -13.51 4.66 6.81
CA ILE A 193 -12.60 5.20 7.82
C ILE A 193 -11.53 4.14 8.14
N ALA A 194 -10.26 4.52 8.17
CA ALA A 194 -9.14 3.63 8.42
C ALA A 194 -8.14 4.22 9.42
N GLY A 195 -7.48 3.33 10.16
CA GLY A 195 -6.42 3.66 11.12
C GLY A 195 -6.92 4.06 12.51
N GLY A 196 -6.18 3.65 13.54
CA GLY A 196 -6.28 4.21 14.90
C GLY A 196 -7.44 3.74 15.80
N ALA A 197 -8.25 2.79 15.35
CA ALA A 197 -9.23 2.09 16.19
C ALA A 197 -9.73 0.84 15.47
N CYS A 198 -10.09 -0.20 16.23
CA CYS A 198 -10.71 -1.41 15.71
C CYS A 198 -11.69 -1.98 16.74
N GLY A 199 -12.93 -2.24 16.31
CA GLY A 199 -13.97 -2.83 17.15
C GLY A 199 -15.39 -2.48 16.68
N PRO A 200 -16.42 -3.13 17.24
CA PRO A 200 -17.82 -2.88 16.91
C PRO A 200 -18.20 -1.39 17.03
N GLU A 201 -17.70 -0.72 18.08
CA GLU A 201 -18.01 0.69 18.34
C GLU A 201 -17.42 1.60 17.26
N GLN A 202 -16.25 1.24 16.72
CA GLN A 202 -15.63 1.99 15.63
C GLN A 202 -16.43 1.84 14.33
N VAL A 203 -16.96 0.65 14.06
CA VAL A 203 -17.84 0.42 12.90
C VAL A 203 -19.12 1.25 13.04
N ALA A 204 -19.74 1.23 14.23
CA ALA A 204 -20.94 2.03 14.51
C ALA A 204 -20.68 3.54 14.37
N ARG A 205 -19.55 4.04 14.91
CA ARG A 205 -19.15 5.45 14.78
C ARG A 205 -18.89 5.85 13.33
N ALA A 206 -18.25 4.98 12.54
CA ALA A 206 -18.01 5.24 11.13
C ALA A 206 -19.33 5.38 10.35
N ARG A 207 -20.27 4.46 10.56
CA ARG A 207 -21.61 4.53 9.96
C ARG A 207 -22.36 5.80 10.39
N ALA A 208 -22.32 6.15 11.68
CA ALA A 208 -22.95 7.37 12.19
C ALA A 208 -22.33 8.65 11.60
N ALA A 209 -21.05 8.62 11.23
CA ALA A 209 -20.36 9.71 10.54
C ALA A 209 -20.65 9.77 9.03
N GLY A 210 -21.49 8.87 8.50
CA GLY A 210 -21.85 8.80 7.07
C GLY A 210 -20.88 7.98 6.21
N ALA A 211 -19.94 7.25 6.82
CA ALA A 211 -19.06 6.35 6.09
C ALA A 211 -19.80 5.09 5.62
N ALA A 212 -19.37 4.53 4.48
CA ALA A 212 -19.82 3.24 3.99
C ALA A 212 -19.34 2.07 4.87
N GLY A 213 -18.25 2.27 5.62
CA GLY A 213 -17.72 1.29 6.56
C GLY A 213 -16.34 1.67 7.10
N VAL A 214 -15.56 0.66 7.46
CA VAL A 214 -14.19 0.80 7.96
C VAL A 214 -13.21 -0.04 7.14
N GLN A 215 -11.94 0.34 7.17
CA GLN A 215 -10.81 -0.51 6.76
C GLN A 215 -9.91 -0.75 7.97
N VAL A 216 -9.75 -2.02 8.34
CA VAL A 216 -8.98 -2.43 9.53
C VAL A 216 -7.88 -3.41 9.11
N GLY A 217 -6.62 -2.99 9.22
CA GLY A 217 -5.48 -3.81 8.78
C GLY A 217 -4.86 -4.64 9.90
N SER A 218 -4.47 -4.00 11.00
CA SER A 218 -3.70 -4.62 12.08
C SER A 218 -4.36 -5.87 12.69
N VAL A 219 -5.69 -5.85 12.85
CA VAL A 219 -6.42 -6.99 13.41
C VAL A 219 -6.34 -8.21 12.50
N PHE A 220 -6.45 -8.04 11.18
CA PHE A 220 -6.32 -9.12 10.20
C PHE A 220 -4.87 -9.55 9.98
N ALA A 221 -3.91 -8.63 10.11
CA ALA A 221 -2.49 -8.97 10.03
C ALA A 221 -2.05 -9.99 11.09
N LEU A 222 -2.78 -10.07 12.20
CA LEU A 222 -2.54 -10.98 13.32
C LEU A 222 -3.45 -12.22 13.32
N CYS A 223 -4.31 -12.39 12.31
CA CYS A 223 -5.09 -13.62 12.12
C CYS A 223 -4.21 -14.82 11.75
N GLU A 224 -4.74 -16.03 11.95
CA GLU A 224 -4.08 -17.28 11.57
C GLU A 224 -3.80 -17.39 10.07
N GLU A 225 -4.72 -16.91 9.24
CA GLU A 225 -4.67 -16.91 7.78
C GLU A 225 -3.74 -15.83 7.19
N SER A 226 -3.23 -14.92 8.02
CA SER A 226 -2.27 -13.90 7.60
C SER A 226 -0.99 -14.54 7.07
N GLY A 227 -0.45 -14.00 5.98
CA GLY A 227 0.85 -14.40 5.44
C GLY A 227 2.05 -13.96 6.28
N LEU A 228 1.85 -13.19 7.37
CA LEU A 228 2.91 -12.82 8.29
C LEU A 228 3.55 -14.07 8.92
N GLU A 229 4.88 -14.10 8.99
CA GLU A 229 5.62 -15.24 9.54
C GLU A 229 5.11 -15.56 10.97
N PRO A 230 4.73 -16.82 11.27
CA PRO A 230 4.07 -17.16 12.52
C PRO A 230 4.84 -16.79 13.79
N GLY A 231 6.17 -16.87 13.78
CA GLY A 231 7.02 -16.42 14.88
C GLY A 231 6.98 -14.91 15.11
N LEU A 232 6.99 -14.10 14.05
CA LEU A 232 6.80 -12.65 14.14
C LEU A 232 5.41 -12.29 14.65
N ARG A 233 4.38 -12.98 14.16
CA ARG A 233 2.99 -12.81 14.61
C ARG A 233 2.84 -13.07 16.12
N ARG A 234 3.36 -14.19 16.61
CA ARG A 234 3.36 -14.51 18.05
C ARG A 234 4.09 -13.44 18.87
N GLN A 235 5.26 -13.00 18.42
CA GLN A 235 6.02 -11.95 19.11
C GLN A 235 5.27 -10.63 19.20
N LEU A 236 4.52 -10.23 18.16
CA LEU A 236 3.68 -9.02 18.21
C LEU A 236 2.60 -9.13 19.29
N VAL A 237 1.88 -10.25 19.32
CA VAL A 237 0.80 -10.49 20.30
C VAL A 237 1.36 -10.53 21.73
N GLU A 238 2.37 -11.36 21.98
CA GLU A 238 3.00 -11.52 23.30
C GLU A 238 3.55 -10.19 23.83
N ARG A 239 4.23 -9.41 22.99
CA ARG A 239 4.79 -8.12 23.39
C ARG A 239 3.72 -7.08 23.60
N ARG A 240 2.65 -7.06 22.79
CA ARG A 240 1.55 -6.11 22.99
C ARG A 240 0.83 -6.40 24.31
N LEU A 241 0.49 -7.65 24.59
CA LEU A 241 -0.18 -8.04 25.84
C LEU A 241 0.73 -7.84 27.07
N GLY A 242 2.03 -8.07 26.92
CA GLY A 242 3.03 -7.80 27.96
C GLY A 242 3.49 -6.34 28.05
N THR A 243 2.82 -5.39 27.38
CA THR A 243 3.14 -3.94 27.35
C THR A 243 4.59 -3.59 26.97
N ARG A 244 5.22 -4.41 26.14
CA ARG A 244 6.63 -4.30 25.68
C ARG A 244 6.76 -4.01 24.18
N LEU A 245 5.65 -3.84 23.47
CA LEU A 245 5.66 -3.54 22.05
C LEU A 245 5.72 -2.03 21.83
N THR A 246 6.75 -1.59 21.11
CA THR A 246 6.83 -0.23 20.58
C THR A 246 6.63 -0.29 19.07
N VAL A 247 5.80 0.61 18.53
CA VAL A 247 5.62 0.79 17.08
C VAL A 247 5.96 2.24 16.76
N ARG A 248 7.13 2.45 16.16
CA ARG A 248 7.64 3.79 15.82
C ARG A 248 7.16 4.21 14.44
N ASN A 249 6.73 5.45 14.29
CA ASN A 249 6.45 6.06 12.99
C ASN A 249 7.73 6.70 12.43
N ASP A 250 8.70 5.87 12.08
CA ASP A 250 10.07 6.30 11.78
C ASP A 250 10.14 7.13 10.48
N PRO A 251 10.55 8.42 10.53
CA PRO A 251 10.66 9.29 9.36
C PRO A 251 11.81 8.90 8.41
N ALA A 252 12.79 8.13 8.91
CA ALA A 252 13.97 7.71 8.18
C ALA A 252 13.84 6.29 7.61
N ALA A 253 13.08 5.39 8.22
CA ALA A 253 13.08 3.96 7.83
C ALA A 253 12.82 3.71 6.33
N SER A 254 11.87 4.42 5.72
CA SER A 254 11.52 4.23 4.31
C SER A 254 12.47 4.92 3.34
N PRO A 255 12.83 4.30 2.19
CA PRO A 255 13.57 4.97 1.13
C PRO A 255 12.74 5.98 0.32
N THR A 256 11.42 6.09 0.56
CA THR A 256 10.52 7.01 -0.16
C THR A 256 10.27 8.33 0.57
N SER A 257 10.99 8.57 1.68
CA SER A 257 10.93 9.79 2.52
C SER A 257 9.60 10.03 3.26
N PHE A 258 8.66 9.09 3.20
CA PHE A 258 7.48 9.10 4.05
C PHE A 258 7.76 8.34 5.36
N PRO A 259 7.24 8.83 6.50
CA PRO A 259 7.28 8.06 7.75
C PRO A 259 6.68 6.68 7.57
N PHE A 260 7.24 5.69 8.26
CA PHE A 260 6.84 4.29 8.13
C PHE A 260 6.76 3.62 9.49
N LYS A 261 5.67 2.89 9.76
CA LYS A 261 5.48 2.20 11.04
C LYS A 261 6.36 0.97 11.10
N VAL A 262 7.24 0.92 12.08
CA VAL A 262 8.15 -0.21 12.33
C VAL A 262 7.90 -0.74 13.74
N ALA A 263 7.54 -2.02 13.82
CA ALA A 263 7.38 -2.72 15.09
C ALA A 263 8.75 -3.12 15.67
N GLY A 264 9.00 -2.75 16.93
CA GLY A 264 10.21 -3.07 17.67
C GLY A 264 10.26 -4.54 18.11
N LEU A 265 10.75 -5.41 17.22
CA LEU A 265 10.88 -6.85 17.46
C LEU A 265 12.36 -7.30 17.38
N PRO A 266 12.82 -8.18 18.28
CA PRO A 266 14.15 -8.77 18.20
C PRO A 266 14.37 -9.53 16.89
N GLY A 267 15.62 -9.51 16.40
CA GLY A 267 15.98 -10.22 15.16
C GLY A 267 15.43 -9.57 13.88
N THR A 268 14.81 -8.40 13.97
CA THR A 268 14.29 -7.64 12.83
C THR A 268 15.16 -6.42 12.57
N LEU A 269 14.94 -5.75 11.44
CA LEU A 269 15.64 -4.50 11.12
C LEU A 269 15.26 -3.32 12.02
N ALA A 270 14.27 -3.47 12.90
CA ALA A 270 14.03 -2.51 13.97
C ALA A 270 15.15 -2.52 15.02
N ASP A 271 15.89 -3.61 15.16
CA ASP A 271 17.03 -3.74 16.06
C ASP A 271 18.28 -3.09 15.43
N PRO A 272 18.89 -2.06 16.06
CA PRO A 272 20.06 -1.38 15.54
C PRO A 272 21.25 -2.31 15.26
N ALA A 273 21.45 -3.34 16.07
CA ALA A 273 22.56 -4.29 15.89
C ALA A 273 22.33 -5.17 14.64
N VAL A 274 21.09 -5.61 14.42
CA VAL A 274 20.70 -6.38 13.23
C VAL A 274 20.79 -5.51 11.98
N ALA A 275 20.30 -4.27 12.06
CA ALA A 275 20.37 -3.30 10.97
C ALA A 275 21.82 -2.98 10.57
N ALA A 276 22.70 -2.74 11.54
CA ALA A 276 24.12 -2.48 11.30
C ALA A 276 24.87 -3.71 10.74
N ALA A 277 24.50 -4.91 11.19
CA ALA A 277 25.10 -6.16 10.70
C ALA A 277 24.64 -6.55 9.29
N ARG A 278 23.48 -6.06 8.84
CA ARG A 278 22.94 -6.36 7.50
C ARG A 278 23.76 -5.66 6.41
N PRO A 279 24.40 -6.40 5.50
CA PRO A 279 24.99 -5.80 4.31
C PRO A 279 23.90 -5.20 3.41
N ARG A 280 24.07 -3.93 3.00
CA ARG A 280 23.10 -3.27 2.11
C ARG A 280 23.06 -3.97 0.74
N VAL A 281 21.86 -4.17 0.23
CA VAL A 281 21.58 -4.80 -1.06
C VAL A 281 20.17 -4.42 -1.53
N CYS A 282 20.05 -4.16 -2.83
CA CYS A 282 18.82 -3.77 -3.51
C CYS A 282 18.68 -4.61 -4.79
N ASP A 283 18.21 -5.84 -4.63
CA ASP A 283 18.02 -6.87 -5.66
C ASP A 283 16.57 -7.00 -6.13
N LEU A 284 15.59 -6.68 -5.28
CA LEU A 284 14.18 -6.58 -5.68
C LEU A 284 13.87 -5.26 -6.41
N GLY A 285 14.38 -4.14 -5.90
CA GLY A 285 14.42 -2.86 -6.63
C GLY A 285 13.07 -2.15 -6.87
N TYR A 286 12.00 -2.50 -6.16
CA TYR A 286 10.64 -1.95 -6.38
C TYR A 286 10.52 -0.45 -6.07
N LEU A 287 11.31 0.06 -5.11
CA LEU A 287 11.27 1.45 -4.67
C LEU A 287 12.43 2.29 -5.23
N ARG A 288 13.01 1.89 -6.36
CA ARG A 288 14.03 2.70 -7.03
C ARG A 288 13.36 3.84 -7.79
N THR A 289 13.93 5.03 -7.67
CA THR A 289 13.52 6.22 -8.40
C THR A 289 14.36 6.34 -9.67
N PRO A 290 13.76 6.60 -10.84
CA PRO A 290 14.49 6.97 -12.03
C PRO A 290 15.25 8.28 -11.81
N TYR A 291 16.43 8.43 -12.40
CA TYR A 291 17.20 9.69 -12.41
C TYR A 291 17.98 9.81 -13.72
N ARG A 292 18.43 11.01 -14.09
CA ARG A 292 19.34 11.19 -15.23
C ARG A 292 20.80 11.13 -14.82
N ALA A 293 21.55 10.23 -15.44
CA ALA A 293 23.00 10.18 -15.30
C ALA A 293 23.67 11.35 -16.04
N ALA A 294 24.97 11.56 -15.79
CA ALA A 294 25.73 12.67 -16.36
C ALA A 294 25.81 12.63 -17.90
N ASP A 295 25.69 11.45 -18.50
CA ASP A 295 25.61 11.23 -19.94
C ASP A 295 24.18 11.36 -20.52
N GLY A 296 23.19 11.72 -19.68
CA GLY A 296 21.79 11.84 -20.04
C GLY A 296 21.00 10.52 -20.01
N ALA A 297 21.67 9.37 -19.78
CA ALA A 297 21.01 8.09 -19.71
C ALA A 297 20.10 7.98 -18.48
N LEU A 298 18.99 7.23 -18.61
CA LEU A 298 18.07 6.99 -17.51
C LEU A 298 18.64 5.89 -16.60
N GLY A 299 18.99 6.26 -15.37
CA GLY A 299 19.39 5.36 -14.30
C GLY A 299 18.29 5.14 -13.28
N TYR A 300 18.51 4.20 -12.35
CA TYR A 300 17.61 3.93 -11.23
C TYR A 300 18.41 3.81 -9.93
N ARG A 301 18.01 4.57 -8.92
CA ARG A 301 18.69 4.59 -7.61
C ARG A 301 17.70 4.49 -6.47
N CYS A 302 18.16 4.00 -5.32
CA CYS A 302 17.36 3.91 -4.10
C CYS A 302 18.24 4.27 -2.91
N PRO A 303 17.81 5.16 -2.01
CA PRO A 303 18.59 5.49 -0.81
C PRO A 303 18.96 4.29 0.07
N ALA A 304 18.24 3.17 -0.04
CA ALA A 304 18.48 1.91 0.70
C ALA A 304 19.46 0.91 0.01
N GLU A 305 19.99 1.24 -1.18
CA GLU A 305 20.92 0.37 -1.91
C GLU A 305 22.37 0.42 -1.35
N PRO A 306 23.34 -0.39 -1.83
CA PRO A 306 24.73 -0.27 -1.37
C PRO A 306 25.25 1.17 -1.48
N LEU A 307 25.89 1.68 -0.42
CA LEU A 307 26.32 3.10 -0.33
C LEU A 307 27.18 3.52 -1.53
N VAL A 308 28.20 2.72 -1.85
CA VAL A 308 29.09 2.97 -3.00
C VAL A 308 28.31 3.00 -4.32
N ALA A 309 27.28 2.16 -4.46
CA ALA A 309 26.44 2.17 -5.67
C ALA A 309 25.57 3.43 -5.74
N TYR A 310 24.98 3.85 -4.62
CA TYR A 310 24.18 5.08 -4.54
C TYR A 310 25.00 6.33 -4.85
N GLU A 311 26.18 6.46 -4.24
CA GLU A 311 27.11 7.58 -4.45
C GLU A 311 27.62 7.62 -5.90
N ARG A 312 28.00 6.46 -6.47
CA ARG A 312 28.39 6.36 -7.89
C ARG A 312 27.25 6.79 -8.85
N LYS A 313 26.00 6.61 -8.44
CA LYS A 313 24.80 7.06 -9.18
C LYS A 313 24.45 8.53 -8.91
N GLY A 314 25.35 9.29 -8.28
CA GLY A 314 25.16 10.71 -7.98
C GLY A 314 24.18 10.98 -6.84
N GLY A 315 23.92 10.00 -5.98
CA GLY A 315 23.12 10.18 -4.77
C GLY A 315 23.93 10.80 -3.63
N ASP A 316 23.29 11.62 -2.80
CA ASP A 316 23.91 12.20 -1.60
C ASP A 316 23.86 11.22 -0.42
N ARG A 317 25.04 10.89 0.13
CA ARG A 317 25.19 9.96 1.26
C ARG A 317 24.29 10.34 2.44
N VAL A 318 24.04 11.63 2.70
CA VAL A 318 23.15 12.08 3.78
C VAL A 318 21.73 11.52 3.61
N GLY A 319 21.26 11.39 2.36
CA GLY A 319 19.95 10.82 2.04
C GLY A 319 19.80 9.34 2.41
N THR A 320 20.90 8.65 2.75
CA THR A 320 20.93 7.21 3.06
C THR A 320 20.82 6.90 4.55
N GLU A 321 20.93 7.90 5.41
CA GLU A 321 20.89 7.73 6.87
C GLU A 321 19.56 7.13 7.33
N GLY A 322 19.62 6.08 8.15
CA GLY A 322 18.46 5.34 8.65
C GLY A 322 17.68 4.53 7.60
N ARG A 323 17.96 4.67 6.29
CA ARG A 323 17.17 4.05 5.23
C ARG A 323 17.30 2.53 5.22
N GLN A 324 16.17 1.85 5.39
CA GLN A 324 16.04 0.39 5.34
C GLN A 324 15.54 -0.07 3.97
N CYS A 325 15.94 -1.27 3.55
CA CYS A 325 15.45 -1.87 2.32
C CYS A 325 14.07 -2.51 2.54
N LEU A 326 13.01 -1.70 2.46
CA LEU A 326 11.63 -2.17 2.69
C LEU A 326 11.22 -3.30 1.76
N CYS A 327 11.69 -3.30 0.50
CA CYS A 327 11.36 -4.35 -0.46
C CYS A 327 11.74 -5.74 0.09
N ASN A 328 12.99 -5.89 0.54
CA ASN A 328 13.48 -7.15 1.09
C ASN A 328 12.90 -7.42 2.49
N GLY A 329 12.88 -6.40 3.35
CA GLY A 329 12.43 -6.54 4.73
C GLY A 329 10.95 -6.96 4.83
N LEU A 330 10.07 -6.37 4.03
CA LEU A 330 8.64 -6.72 4.04
C LEU A 330 8.39 -8.10 3.44
N THR A 331 9.11 -8.49 2.37
CA THR A 331 9.01 -9.87 1.86
C THR A 331 9.52 -10.90 2.86
N ALA A 332 10.57 -10.57 3.63
CA ALA A 332 11.05 -11.44 4.70
C ALA A 332 10.04 -11.58 5.84
N ALA A 333 9.26 -10.54 6.15
CA ALA A 333 8.22 -10.60 7.17
C ALA A 333 7.10 -11.60 6.83
N ILE A 334 6.91 -11.94 5.55
CA ILE A 334 5.91 -12.92 5.08
C ILE A 334 6.53 -14.27 4.66
N GLY A 335 7.74 -14.56 5.14
CA GLY A 335 8.43 -15.83 4.84
C GLY A 335 9.07 -15.92 3.45
N LEU A 336 9.03 -14.85 2.65
CA LEU A 336 9.65 -14.77 1.31
C LEU A 336 11.03 -14.09 1.32
N GLY A 337 11.72 -14.15 2.47
CA GLY A 337 13.04 -13.56 2.65
C GLY A 337 14.09 -14.22 1.76
N GLN A 338 14.88 -13.40 1.05
CA GLN A 338 15.92 -13.91 0.16
C GLN A 338 17.00 -14.67 0.94
N ARG A 339 17.37 -15.86 0.46
CA ARG A 339 18.50 -16.63 0.98
C ARG A 339 19.77 -16.21 0.26
N ARG A 340 20.78 -15.81 1.02
CA ARG A 340 22.05 -15.29 0.49
C ARG A 340 23.18 -16.29 0.71
N PRO A 341 24.31 -16.17 -0.03
CA PRO A 341 25.47 -17.02 0.16
C PRO A 341 25.89 -17.09 1.64
N LYS A 342 26.44 -18.24 2.04
CA LYS A 342 26.81 -18.57 3.43
C LYS A 342 25.61 -18.69 4.38
N GLY A 343 24.43 -19.04 3.86
CA GLY A 343 23.25 -19.35 4.69
C GLY A 343 22.60 -18.13 5.34
N ARG A 344 22.97 -16.91 4.96
CA ARG A 344 22.36 -15.69 5.52
C ARG A 344 20.93 -15.56 5.04
N VAL A 345 20.02 -15.36 5.98
CA VAL A 345 18.61 -15.08 5.73
C VAL A 345 18.37 -13.59 5.87
N GLU A 346 17.60 -13.01 4.96
CA GLU A 346 17.21 -11.62 5.01
C GLU A 346 16.40 -11.32 6.29
N PRO A 347 16.82 -10.35 7.13
CA PRO A 347 16.04 -9.97 8.31
C PRO A 347 14.77 -9.18 7.91
N PRO A 348 13.65 -9.39 8.62
CA PRO A 348 12.39 -8.75 8.28
C PRO A 348 12.33 -7.27 8.74
N VAL A 349 11.48 -6.51 8.08
CA VAL A 349 10.89 -5.26 8.60
C VAL A 349 9.42 -5.58 8.86
N VAL A 350 8.97 -5.42 10.10
CA VAL A 350 7.58 -5.68 10.47
C VAL A 350 6.85 -4.37 10.63
N THR A 351 5.73 -4.23 9.93
CA THR A 351 4.86 -3.06 10.02
C THR A 351 3.50 -3.46 10.55
N ILE A 352 2.95 -2.63 11.43
CA ILE A 352 1.61 -2.76 12.00
C ILE A 352 1.15 -1.38 12.47
N GLY A 353 -0.16 -1.18 12.67
CA GLY A 353 -0.67 0.08 13.24
C GLY A 353 -0.23 0.30 14.68
N GLN A 354 -0.23 1.56 15.11
CA GLN A 354 0.18 1.95 16.46
C GLN A 354 -0.89 1.64 17.52
N ASP A 355 -2.16 1.58 17.12
CA ASP A 355 -3.25 1.13 17.98
C ASP A 355 -3.52 -0.37 17.78
N LEU A 356 -3.35 -1.11 18.88
CA LEU A 356 -3.60 -2.55 18.99
C LEU A 356 -4.50 -2.87 20.19
N ASP A 357 -5.33 -1.92 20.63
CA ASP A 357 -6.20 -2.07 21.81
C ASP A 357 -7.35 -3.07 21.58
N PHE A 358 -7.54 -3.51 20.34
CA PHE A 358 -8.41 -4.63 20.02
C PHE A 358 -7.90 -5.97 20.57
N LEU A 359 -6.59 -6.15 20.76
CA LEU A 359 -6.00 -7.45 21.10
C LEU A 359 -6.55 -8.01 22.42
N PRO A 360 -6.56 -7.26 23.55
CA PRO A 360 -7.15 -7.74 24.79
C PRO A 360 -8.64 -8.09 24.70
N ARG A 361 -9.35 -7.61 23.67
CA ARG A 361 -10.79 -7.87 23.49
C ARG A 361 -11.05 -9.13 22.68
N ILE A 362 -10.26 -9.36 21.62
CA ILE A 362 -10.45 -10.50 20.71
C ILE A 362 -9.63 -11.73 21.09
N ALA A 363 -8.49 -11.52 21.76
CA ALA A 363 -7.56 -12.57 22.19
C ALA A 363 -6.91 -12.20 23.54
N PRO A 364 -7.70 -12.15 24.64
CA PRO A 364 -7.22 -11.74 25.97
C PRO A 364 -6.04 -12.57 26.51
N GLY A 365 -5.95 -13.85 26.16
CA GLY A 365 -4.85 -14.75 26.52
C GLY A 365 -3.73 -14.82 25.49
N GLY A 366 -3.83 -14.08 24.38
CA GLY A 366 -2.93 -14.18 23.24
C GLY A 366 -3.18 -15.43 22.39
N GLU A 367 -4.36 -16.02 22.51
CA GLU A 367 -4.81 -17.13 21.68
C GLU A 367 -4.88 -16.73 20.19
N PRO A 368 -4.58 -17.66 19.27
CA PRO A 368 -4.81 -17.42 17.85
C PRO A 368 -6.30 -17.14 17.57
N TYR A 369 -6.56 -16.30 16.57
CA TYR A 369 -7.91 -16.03 16.09
C TYR A 369 -7.95 -15.96 14.56
N SER A 370 -9.11 -16.32 13.99
CA SER A 370 -9.33 -16.37 12.55
C SER A 370 -9.84 -15.06 11.97
N ALA A 371 -9.67 -14.86 10.66
CA ALA A 371 -10.29 -13.75 9.93
C ALA A 371 -11.82 -13.75 10.07
N GLU A 372 -12.45 -14.94 10.08
CA GLU A 372 -13.88 -15.09 10.33
C GLU A 372 -14.28 -14.56 11.72
N SER A 373 -13.49 -14.86 12.75
CA SER A 373 -13.74 -14.37 14.12
C SER A 373 -13.68 -12.84 14.19
N VAL A 374 -12.74 -12.22 13.46
CA VAL A 374 -12.66 -10.77 13.34
C VAL A 374 -13.93 -10.19 12.70
N VAL A 375 -14.39 -10.76 11.58
CA VAL A 375 -15.61 -10.28 10.90
C VAL A 375 -16.83 -10.41 11.81
N ARG A 376 -16.99 -11.56 12.49
CA ARG A 376 -18.09 -11.79 13.44
C ARG A 376 -18.06 -10.76 14.58
N TRP A 377 -16.90 -10.57 15.19
CA TRP A 377 -16.70 -9.60 16.26
C TRP A 377 -17.03 -8.19 15.81
N LEU A 378 -16.47 -7.71 14.69
CA LEU A 378 -16.74 -6.36 14.16
C LEU A 378 -18.21 -6.14 13.77
N SER A 379 -18.96 -7.20 13.52
CA SER A 379 -20.37 -7.15 13.13
C SER A 379 -21.33 -7.16 14.32
N GLU A 380 -20.83 -7.29 15.55
CA GLU A 380 -21.66 -7.24 16.75
C GLU A 380 -22.46 -5.92 16.82
N GLY A 381 -23.78 -6.04 16.97
CA GLY A 381 -24.68 -4.88 17.03
C GLY A 381 -24.99 -4.22 15.68
N LEU A 382 -24.59 -4.83 14.54
CA LEU A 382 -25.11 -4.45 13.23
C LEU A 382 -26.40 -5.23 12.95
N ASP A 383 -27.51 -4.52 12.73
CA ASP A 383 -28.74 -5.14 12.22
C ASP A 383 -28.53 -5.63 10.77
N GLU A 384 -28.80 -6.91 10.49
CA GLU A 384 -28.63 -7.54 9.16
C GLU A 384 -29.40 -6.80 8.03
N ALA A 385 -30.42 -6.00 8.36
CA ALA A 385 -31.31 -5.35 7.41
C ALA A 385 -30.66 -4.23 6.56
N ALA A 386 -29.46 -3.75 6.89
CA ALA A 386 -28.79 -2.67 6.15
C ALA A 386 -27.77 -3.16 5.10
N GLY A 387 -27.66 -4.48 4.88
CA GLY A 387 -26.63 -5.10 4.05
C GLY A 387 -26.99 -5.35 2.57
N ALA A 388 -28.16 -4.91 2.10
CA ALA A 388 -28.44 -4.92 0.66
C ALA A 388 -27.47 -3.93 -0.01
N ALA A 389 -26.44 -4.47 -0.66
CA ALA A 389 -25.53 -3.69 -1.48
C ALA A 389 -26.36 -2.75 -2.38
N PRO A 390 -26.03 -1.45 -2.49
CA PRO A 390 -26.69 -0.60 -3.47
C PRO A 390 -26.57 -1.32 -4.80
N ALA A 391 -27.72 -1.58 -5.44
CA ALA A 391 -27.76 -2.23 -6.74
C ALA A 391 -26.78 -1.50 -7.64
N ARG A 392 -25.68 -2.18 -8.00
CA ARG A 392 -24.66 -1.63 -8.88
C ARG A 392 -25.37 -1.27 -10.17
N THR A 393 -25.60 0.02 -10.41
CA THR A 393 -26.20 0.49 -11.66
C THR A 393 -25.25 0.09 -12.77
N ALA A 394 -25.63 -0.91 -13.55
CA ALA A 394 -25.04 -1.19 -14.84
C ALA A 394 -25.27 0.05 -15.70
N GLY A 395 -24.30 0.96 -15.69
CA GLY A 395 -24.28 2.15 -16.53
C GLY A 395 -23.96 1.76 -17.97
N THR A 396 -24.90 1.08 -18.63
CA THR A 396 -24.96 1.08 -20.10
C THR A 396 -25.45 2.46 -20.50
N LYS A 397 -24.54 3.42 -20.64
CA LYS A 397 -24.78 4.56 -21.54
C LYS A 397 -23.87 4.38 -22.74
N ALA A 398 -24.44 3.74 -23.74
CA ALA A 398 -24.06 3.97 -25.11
C ALA A 398 -24.14 5.48 -25.40
N LEU A 399 -23.04 6.04 -25.90
CA LEU A 399 -22.99 6.95 -27.04
C LEU A 399 -21.59 6.84 -27.65
#